data_AF-A0A353GMV8-F1
#
_entry.id   AF-A0A353GMV8-F1
#
_cell.length_a   1.000
_cell.length_b   1.000
_cell.length_c   1.000
_cell.angle_alpha   90.00
_cell.angle_beta   90.00
_cell.angle_gamma   90.00
#
_symmetry.space_group_name_H-M   'P 1'
#
loop_
_entity.id
_entity.type
_entity.pdbx_description
1 polymer ?
#
loop_
_entity_poly.entity_id
_entity_poly.type
_entity_poly.pdbx_seq_one_letter_code
_entity_poly.pdbx_strand_id
1 'polypeptide(L)'
;MVFDDVNRQGVYYIRNYLVNLATETEFCRLFNKNNILKLFINYGRLNRTDFLKLPINIFEVLINNVIFSVLSGNPGTQLDISLSQAEFLQSCFSQQKPMETSLRVDEAFAKIIADLQITGTKLRNYLVCYKRLFYPRLLNAIKNDSLLNLIVTEANEEPETGSITFQTGIKMDELSFDMLIEHIMAKSDIQDKIALIVSNVHSIEDFMDLFQADCLYSDEFKLLFDALGDMELAILGKVVFFDELRDEHLDLFSSSLSKKQFDKEWQSQYCRFIQNLNKDRMKTIEGLMLKISNQTEW
;
A
#
# COMPACT_ATOMS: atom_id res chain seq x y z
N MET A 1 4.09 -12.73 -8.87
CA MET A 1 3.40 -13.15 -10.11
C MET A 1 2.52 -14.36 -9.80
N VAL A 2 1.38 -14.52 -10.48
CA VAL A 2 0.43 -15.62 -10.17
C VAL A 2 0.98 -17.00 -10.57
N PHE A 3 1.62 -17.12 -11.73
CA PHE A 3 2.25 -18.35 -12.21
C PHE A 3 3.76 -18.14 -12.37
N ASP A 4 4.49 -18.26 -11.27
CA ASP A 4 5.96 -18.28 -11.30
C ASP A 4 6.46 -19.70 -11.57
N ASP A 5 7.26 -19.89 -12.61
CA ASP A 5 7.95 -21.15 -12.89
C ASP A 5 9.44 -20.96 -12.60
N VAL A 6 9.78 -21.06 -11.31
CA VAL A 6 11.16 -20.95 -10.78
C VAL A 6 12.12 -22.01 -11.33
N ASN A 7 11.61 -23.03 -12.03
CA ASN A 7 12.44 -24.06 -12.67
C ASN A 7 12.90 -23.66 -14.09
N ARG A 8 12.39 -22.56 -14.66
CA ARG A 8 12.88 -22.02 -15.93
C ARG A 8 13.93 -20.96 -15.66
N GLN A 9 15.09 -21.07 -16.32
CA GLN A 9 16.19 -20.12 -16.18
C GLN A 9 16.36 -19.27 -17.45
N GLY A 10 16.83 -18.03 -17.27
CA GLY A 10 17.23 -17.14 -18.36
C GLY A 10 16.08 -16.68 -19.28
N VAL A 11 16.34 -16.65 -20.59
CA VAL A 11 15.44 -16.03 -21.59
C VAL A 11 14.06 -16.69 -21.65
N TYR A 12 13.96 -17.99 -21.37
CA TYR A 12 12.68 -18.70 -21.36
C TYR A 12 11.78 -18.28 -20.20
N TYR A 13 12.35 -17.95 -19.05
CA TYR A 13 11.62 -17.37 -17.92
C TYR A 13 11.04 -16.01 -18.30
N ILE A 14 11.88 -15.11 -18.84
CA ILE A 14 11.45 -13.76 -19.26
C ILE A 14 10.33 -13.85 -20.30
N ARG A 15 10.45 -14.74 -21.29
CA ARG A 15 9.40 -14.95 -22.28
C ARG A 15 8.09 -15.37 -21.63
N ASN A 16 8.12 -16.35 -20.72
CA ASN A 16 6.92 -16.80 -20.02
C ASN A 16 6.30 -15.68 -19.17
N TYR A 17 7.14 -14.94 -18.45
CA TYR A 17 6.75 -13.78 -17.66
C TYR A 17 5.99 -12.76 -18.52
N LEU A 18 6.57 -12.35 -19.67
CA LEU A 18 5.94 -11.39 -20.58
C LEU A 18 4.63 -11.92 -21.18
N VAL A 19 4.57 -13.23 -21.48
CA VAL A 19 3.36 -13.87 -22.01
C VAL A 19 2.24 -13.88 -20.97
N ASN A 20 2.56 -14.12 -19.69
CA ASN A 20 1.61 -14.09 -18.59
C ASN A 20 1.15 -12.65 -18.33
N LEU A 21 2.08 -11.71 -18.20
CA LEU A 21 1.80 -10.28 -18.00
C LEU A 21 0.91 -9.71 -19.11
N ALA A 22 1.15 -10.09 -20.37
CA ALA A 22 0.30 -9.68 -21.48
C ALA A 22 -1.14 -10.23 -21.37
N THR A 23 -1.31 -11.45 -20.84
CA THR A 23 -2.62 -12.09 -20.63
C THR A 23 -3.36 -11.45 -19.46
N GLU A 24 -2.64 -11.16 -18.37
CA GLU A 24 -3.16 -10.40 -17.22
C GLU A 24 -3.60 -8.99 -17.65
N THR A 25 -2.79 -8.32 -18.47
CA THR A 25 -3.12 -7.00 -19.04
C THR A 25 -4.34 -7.05 -19.96
N GLU A 26 -4.47 -8.11 -20.77
CA GLU A 26 -5.65 -8.36 -21.60
C GLU A 26 -6.92 -8.43 -20.74
N PHE A 27 -6.87 -9.17 -19.62
CA PHE A 27 -7.99 -9.23 -18.68
C PHE A 27 -8.32 -7.87 -18.06
N CYS A 28 -7.32 -7.14 -17.56
CA CYS A 28 -7.55 -5.83 -16.95
C CYS A 28 -8.21 -4.83 -17.90
N ARG A 29 -7.90 -4.89 -19.20
CA ARG A 29 -8.50 -4.03 -20.23
C ARG A 29 -9.98 -4.27 -20.49
N LEU A 30 -10.56 -5.36 -19.96
CA LEU A 30 -12.00 -5.62 -20.03
C LEU A 30 -12.82 -4.71 -19.11
N PHE A 31 -12.16 -3.96 -18.21
CA PHE A 31 -12.80 -3.09 -17.23
C PHE A 31 -12.51 -1.61 -17.53
N ASN A 32 -13.43 -0.74 -17.10
CA ASN A 32 -13.25 0.70 -17.20
C ASN A 32 -12.09 1.16 -16.29
N LYS A 33 -11.20 2.00 -16.81
CA LYS A 33 -10.04 2.55 -16.07
C LYS A 33 -10.44 3.21 -14.75
N ASN A 34 -11.54 3.94 -14.70
CA ASN A 34 -12.00 4.62 -13.49
C ASN A 34 -12.48 3.63 -12.43
N ASN A 35 -13.13 2.54 -12.83
CA ASN A 35 -13.54 1.49 -11.90
C ASN A 35 -12.32 0.76 -11.32
N ILE A 36 -11.30 0.51 -12.15
CA ILE A 36 -10.01 -0.04 -11.71
C ILE A 36 -9.36 0.92 -10.71
N LEU A 37 -9.25 2.21 -11.02
CA LEU A 37 -8.67 3.20 -10.12
C LEU A 37 -9.41 3.28 -8.78
N LYS A 38 -10.75 3.30 -8.80
CA LYS A 38 -11.58 3.27 -7.59
C LYS A 38 -11.29 2.04 -6.73
N LEU A 39 -11.20 0.85 -7.34
CA LEU A 39 -10.83 -0.38 -6.66
C LEU A 39 -9.47 -0.25 -5.96
N PHE A 40 -8.46 0.29 -6.63
CA PHE A 40 -7.12 0.44 -6.06
C PHE A 40 -7.05 1.51 -4.97
N ILE A 41 -7.81 2.60 -5.09
CA ILE A 41 -7.95 3.59 -4.02
C ILE A 41 -8.55 2.92 -2.77
N ASN A 42 -9.62 2.13 -2.93
CA ASN A 42 -10.23 1.40 -1.82
C ASN A 42 -9.28 0.34 -1.24
N TYR A 43 -8.53 -0.36 -2.09
CA TYR A 43 -7.50 -1.31 -1.66
C TYR A 43 -6.41 -0.61 -0.83
N GLY A 44 -5.94 0.55 -1.28
CA GLY A 44 -4.98 1.38 -0.56
C GLY A 44 -5.51 1.83 0.79
N ARG A 45 -6.77 2.29 0.86
CA ARG A 45 -7.45 2.65 2.12
C ARG A 45 -7.51 1.49 3.11
N LEU A 46 -7.93 0.30 2.66
CA LEU A 46 -7.96 -0.91 3.49
C LEU A 46 -6.56 -1.28 4.04
N ASN A 47 -5.51 -0.99 3.28
CA ASN A 47 -4.12 -1.22 3.67
C ASN A 47 -3.45 0.02 4.28
N ARG A 48 -4.20 1.10 4.55
CA ARG A 48 -3.72 2.40 5.06
C ARG A 48 -2.51 2.98 4.31
N THR A 49 -2.43 2.70 3.02
CA THR A 49 -1.23 2.89 2.19
C THR A 49 -1.60 3.40 0.81
N ASP A 50 -0.72 4.20 0.20
CA ASP A 50 -0.83 4.51 -1.22
C ASP A 50 -0.60 3.23 -2.04
N PHE A 51 -1.62 2.79 -2.78
CA PHE A 51 -1.53 1.56 -3.57
C PHE A 51 -0.42 1.60 -4.62
N LEU A 52 0.03 2.79 -5.06
CA LEU A 52 1.16 2.96 -5.97
C LEU A 52 2.49 2.45 -5.38
N LYS A 53 2.60 2.41 -4.05
CA LYS A 53 3.81 1.96 -3.35
C LYS A 53 3.80 0.45 -3.06
N LEU A 54 2.69 -0.22 -3.33
CA LEU A 54 2.54 -1.64 -3.02
C LEU A 54 3.06 -2.49 -4.20
N PRO A 55 3.92 -3.50 -3.96
CA PRO A 55 4.37 -4.43 -5.00
C PRO A 55 3.28 -5.46 -5.32
N ILE A 56 2.13 -4.99 -5.82
CA ILE A 56 0.93 -5.80 -6.05
C ILE A 56 0.79 -6.21 -7.51
N ASN A 57 0.24 -7.40 -7.74
CA ASN A 57 -0.23 -7.79 -9.05
C ASN A 57 -1.63 -7.21 -9.29
N ILE A 58 -1.72 -6.23 -10.22
CA ILE A 58 -2.98 -5.56 -10.56
C ILE A 58 -4.07 -6.55 -10.97
N PHE A 59 -3.71 -7.57 -11.76
CA PHE A 59 -4.66 -8.59 -12.17
C PHE A 59 -5.23 -9.36 -10.98
N GLU A 60 -4.40 -9.70 -10.00
CA GLU A 60 -4.79 -10.51 -8.85
C GLU A 60 -5.80 -9.79 -7.95
N VAL A 61 -5.56 -8.51 -7.66
CA VAL A 61 -6.52 -7.67 -6.92
C VAL A 61 -7.84 -7.55 -7.69
N LEU A 62 -7.76 -7.32 -9.00
CA LEU A 62 -8.92 -7.15 -9.86
C LEU A 62 -9.76 -8.43 -9.97
N ILE A 63 -9.16 -9.57 -10.34
CA ILE A 63 -9.88 -10.84 -10.50
C ILE A 63 -10.48 -11.32 -9.18
N ASN A 64 -9.79 -11.14 -8.05
CA ASN A 64 -10.33 -11.50 -6.74
C ASN A 64 -11.60 -10.69 -6.45
N ASN A 65 -11.57 -9.38 -6.67
CA ASN A 65 -12.75 -8.56 -6.41
C ASN A 65 -13.90 -8.88 -7.37
N VAL A 66 -13.63 -9.15 -8.65
CA VAL A 66 -14.67 -9.60 -9.59
C VAL A 66 -15.29 -10.93 -9.13
N ILE A 67 -14.49 -11.90 -8.71
CA ILE A 67 -14.98 -13.20 -8.21
C ILE A 67 -15.91 -12.98 -7.02
N PHE A 68 -15.50 -12.19 -6.02
CA PHE A 68 -16.33 -11.92 -4.85
C PHE A 68 -17.59 -11.11 -5.22
N SER A 69 -17.49 -10.13 -6.10
CA SER A 69 -18.65 -9.36 -6.58
C SER A 69 -19.69 -10.28 -7.24
N VAL A 70 -19.25 -11.21 -8.08
CA VAL A 70 -20.12 -12.21 -8.71
C VAL A 70 -20.71 -13.20 -7.69
N LEU A 71 -19.91 -13.64 -6.71
CA LEU A 71 -20.40 -14.50 -5.62
C LEU A 71 -21.46 -13.80 -4.75
N SER A 72 -21.38 -12.48 -4.61
CA SER A 72 -22.40 -11.63 -3.97
C SER A 72 -23.64 -11.38 -4.83
N GLY A 73 -23.67 -11.90 -6.07
CA GLY A 73 -24.81 -11.81 -6.99
C GLY A 73 -24.71 -10.70 -8.04
N ASN A 74 -23.60 -9.96 -8.11
CA ASN A 74 -23.43 -8.91 -9.10
C ASN A 74 -23.04 -9.47 -10.49
N PRO A 75 -23.15 -8.68 -11.58
CA PRO A 75 -22.61 -9.03 -12.89
C PRO A 75 -21.07 -9.08 -12.89
N GLY A 76 -20.49 -9.90 -13.77
CA GLY A 76 -19.02 -10.03 -13.91
C GLY A 76 -18.29 -8.77 -14.41
N THR A 77 -19.03 -7.74 -14.82
CA THR A 77 -18.50 -6.42 -15.18
C THR A 77 -18.37 -5.46 -13.99
N GLN A 78 -18.95 -5.81 -12.84
CA GLN A 78 -18.98 -4.96 -11.65
C GLN A 78 -17.83 -5.32 -10.70
N LEU A 79 -17.13 -4.30 -10.21
CA LEU A 79 -16.05 -4.44 -9.23
C LEU A 79 -16.47 -4.09 -7.81
N ASP A 80 -17.47 -3.23 -7.67
CA ASP A 80 -17.91 -2.70 -6.39
C ASP A 80 -18.60 -3.79 -5.55
N ILE A 81 -18.25 -3.82 -4.26
CA ILE A 81 -18.80 -4.72 -3.24
C ILE A 81 -19.06 -3.87 -1.99
N SER A 82 -20.31 -3.83 -1.52
CA SER A 82 -20.60 -3.14 -0.26
C SER A 82 -20.11 -3.96 0.95
N LEU A 83 -19.92 -3.31 2.10
CA LEU A 83 -19.61 -4.03 3.34
C LEU A 83 -20.67 -5.10 3.67
N SER A 84 -21.95 -4.77 3.49
CA SER A 84 -23.05 -5.72 3.70
C SER A 84 -23.00 -6.93 2.75
N GLN A 85 -22.56 -6.74 1.50
CA GLN A 85 -22.34 -7.84 0.55
C GLN A 85 -21.18 -8.75 1.01
N ALA A 86 -20.10 -8.17 1.52
CA ALA A 86 -18.95 -8.90 2.04
C ALA A 86 -19.29 -9.71 3.31
N GLU A 87 -20.00 -9.09 4.27
CA GLU A 87 -20.48 -9.76 5.49
C GLU A 87 -21.48 -10.88 5.19
N PHE A 88 -22.35 -10.67 4.20
CA PHE A 88 -23.25 -11.72 3.71
C PHE A 88 -22.47 -12.90 3.12
N LEU A 89 -21.42 -12.64 2.34
CA LEU A 89 -20.54 -13.70 1.82
C LEU A 89 -19.86 -14.48 2.94
N GLN A 90 -19.29 -13.79 3.95
CA GLN A 90 -18.70 -14.44 5.12
C GLN A 90 -19.69 -15.41 5.76
N SER A 91 -20.92 -14.93 6.01
CA SER A 91 -21.98 -15.73 6.64
C SER A 91 -22.38 -16.94 5.79
N CYS A 92 -22.47 -16.77 4.47
CA CYS A 92 -22.79 -17.85 3.54
C CYS A 92 -21.71 -18.94 3.54
N PHE A 93 -20.44 -18.56 3.47
CA PHE A 93 -19.34 -19.51 3.39
C PHE A 93 -19.09 -20.25 4.70
N SER A 94 -19.30 -19.61 5.86
CA SER A 94 -19.16 -20.25 7.17
C SER A 94 -20.13 -21.40 7.42
N GLN A 95 -21.24 -21.46 6.67
CA GLN A 95 -22.27 -22.50 6.79
C GLN A 95 -22.19 -23.57 5.68
N GLN A 96 -21.36 -23.37 4.67
CA GLN A 96 -21.30 -24.22 3.47
C GLN A 96 -20.32 -25.36 3.58
N LYS A 97 -20.65 -26.47 2.90
CA LYS A 97 -19.71 -27.58 2.73
C LYS A 97 -18.73 -27.28 1.58
N PRO A 98 -17.49 -27.80 1.62
CA PRO A 98 -16.50 -27.55 0.57
C PRO A 98 -16.96 -27.86 -0.86
N MET A 99 -17.81 -28.87 -1.04
CA MET A 99 -18.36 -29.24 -2.35
C MET A 99 -19.31 -28.17 -2.91
N GLU A 100 -20.14 -27.57 -2.06
CA GLU A 100 -21.04 -26.47 -2.42
C GLU A 100 -20.23 -25.21 -2.75
N THR A 101 -19.19 -24.92 -1.96
CA THR A 101 -18.23 -23.84 -2.24
C THR A 101 -17.58 -24.03 -3.62
N SER A 102 -17.15 -25.25 -3.97
CA SER A 102 -16.53 -25.52 -5.27
C SER A 102 -17.47 -25.23 -6.43
N LEU A 103 -18.73 -25.68 -6.33
CA LEU A 103 -19.73 -25.45 -7.37
C LEU A 103 -19.99 -23.96 -7.57
N ARG A 104 -20.14 -23.21 -6.47
CA ARG A 104 -20.35 -21.75 -6.49
C ARG A 104 -19.19 -21.01 -7.16
N VAL A 105 -17.95 -21.43 -6.88
CA VAL A 105 -16.76 -20.85 -7.53
C VAL A 105 -16.74 -21.19 -9.02
N ASP A 106 -17.08 -22.42 -9.42
CA ASP A 106 -17.17 -22.80 -10.82
C ASP A 106 -18.20 -21.96 -11.59
N GLU A 107 -19.37 -21.76 -11.01
CA GLU A 107 -20.44 -20.91 -11.55
C GLU A 107 -20.00 -19.45 -11.65
N ALA A 108 -19.29 -18.92 -10.65
CA ALA A 108 -18.77 -17.57 -10.67
C ALA A 108 -17.78 -17.36 -11.82
N PHE A 109 -16.81 -18.26 -12.01
CA PHE A 109 -15.88 -18.19 -13.15
C PHE A 109 -16.60 -18.31 -14.49
N ALA A 110 -17.58 -19.20 -14.62
CA ALA A 110 -18.37 -19.34 -15.84
C ALA A 110 -19.14 -18.04 -16.16
N LYS A 111 -19.75 -17.42 -15.14
CA LYS A 111 -20.44 -16.14 -15.25
C LYS A 111 -19.50 -15.00 -15.65
N ILE A 112 -18.30 -14.91 -15.07
CA ILE A 112 -17.29 -13.91 -15.45
C ILE A 112 -16.92 -14.04 -16.93
N ILE A 113 -16.63 -15.25 -17.39
CA ILE A 113 -16.28 -15.51 -18.80
C ILE A 113 -17.43 -15.08 -19.74
N ALA A 114 -18.67 -15.37 -19.35
CA ALA A 114 -19.86 -15.02 -20.12
C ALA A 114 -20.10 -13.51 -20.15
N ASP A 115 -20.15 -12.86 -18.97
CA ASP A 115 -20.47 -11.44 -18.81
C ASP A 115 -19.41 -10.53 -19.47
N LEU A 116 -18.12 -10.91 -19.38
CA LEU A 116 -17.01 -10.18 -20.01
C LEU A 116 -16.77 -10.60 -21.47
N GLN A 117 -17.59 -11.49 -22.03
CA GLN A 117 -17.50 -11.98 -23.40
C GLN A 117 -16.10 -12.49 -23.78
N ILE A 118 -15.43 -13.20 -22.86
CA ILE A 118 -14.07 -13.68 -23.07
C ILE A 118 -14.11 -14.81 -24.10
N THR A 119 -13.60 -14.57 -25.31
CA THR A 119 -13.56 -15.56 -26.41
C THR A 119 -12.17 -16.17 -26.62
N GLY A 120 -11.10 -15.45 -26.25
CA GLY A 120 -9.72 -15.88 -26.44
C GLY A 120 -9.37 -17.14 -25.64
N THR A 121 -8.86 -18.17 -26.33
CA THR A 121 -8.49 -19.46 -25.72
C THR A 121 -7.39 -19.32 -24.67
N LYS A 122 -6.44 -18.42 -24.91
CA LYS A 122 -5.32 -18.15 -23.99
C LYS A 122 -5.80 -17.60 -22.64
N LEU A 123 -6.62 -16.54 -22.66
CA LEU A 123 -7.16 -15.94 -21.44
C LEU A 123 -8.10 -16.90 -20.70
N ARG A 124 -8.95 -17.66 -21.42
CA ARG A 124 -9.78 -18.71 -20.80
C ARG A 124 -8.94 -19.74 -20.06
N ASN A 125 -7.89 -20.26 -20.69
CA ASN A 125 -7.01 -21.23 -20.06
C ASN A 125 -6.29 -20.62 -18.83
N TYR A 126 -5.88 -19.36 -18.92
CA TYR A 126 -5.29 -18.63 -17.79
C TYR A 126 -6.24 -18.57 -16.60
N LEU A 127 -7.51 -18.22 -16.81
CA LEU A 127 -8.53 -18.17 -15.75
C LEU A 127 -8.82 -19.56 -15.16
N VAL A 128 -8.84 -20.62 -15.97
CA VAL A 128 -8.97 -22.01 -15.48
C VAL A 128 -7.80 -22.39 -14.57
N CYS A 129 -6.57 -22.03 -14.96
CA CYS A 129 -5.40 -22.22 -14.12
C CYS A 129 -5.49 -21.37 -12.83
N TYR A 130 -5.99 -20.13 -12.93
CA TYR A 130 -6.08 -19.22 -11.80
C TYR A 130 -7.07 -19.74 -10.75
N LYS A 131 -8.21 -20.25 -11.19
CA LYS A 131 -9.21 -20.89 -10.32
C LYS A 131 -8.60 -21.96 -9.41
N ARG A 132 -7.65 -22.76 -9.93
CA ARG A 132 -6.96 -23.81 -9.14
C ARG A 132 -6.07 -23.23 -8.04
N LEU A 133 -5.55 -22.02 -8.20
CA LEU A 133 -4.78 -21.30 -7.18
C LEU A 133 -5.70 -20.55 -6.20
N PHE A 134 -6.80 -19.99 -6.70
CA PHE A 134 -7.78 -19.25 -5.92
C PHE A 134 -8.50 -20.14 -4.90
N TYR A 135 -8.98 -21.31 -5.34
CA TYR A 135 -9.85 -22.16 -4.52
C TYR A 135 -9.22 -22.59 -3.17
N PRO A 136 -7.96 -23.08 -3.11
CA PRO A 136 -7.32 -23.39 -1.82
C PRO A 136 -7.16 -22.16 -0.90
N ARG A 137 -6.90 -20.98 -1.47
CA ARG A 137 -6.77 -19.73 -0.71
C ARG A 137 -8.11 -19.31 -0.10
N LEU A 138 -9.20 -19.43 -0.87
CA LEU A 138 -10.56 -19.20 -0.39
C LEU A 138 -10.88 -20.14 0.79
N LEU A 139 -10.65 -21.45 0.64
CA LEU A 139 -10.90 -22.41 1.72
C LEU A 139 -10.08 -22.09 2.98
N ASN A 140 -8.83 -21.68 2.81
CA ASN A 140 -7.99 -21.29 3.94
C ASN A 140 -8.52 -20.02 4.63
N ALA A 141 -8.97 -19.02 3.88
CA ALA A 141 -9.53 -17.80 4.43
C ALA A 141 -10.84 -18.06 5.20
N ILE A 142 -11.73 -18.92 4.65
CA ILE A 142 -12.96 -19.36 5.34
C ILE A 142 -12.60 -20.06 6.66
N LYS A 143 -11.64 -21.00 6.62
CA LYS A 143 -11.23 -21.77 7.80
C LYS A 143 -10.67 -20.89 8.93
N ASN A 144 -9.98 -19.80 8.59
CA ASN A 144 -9.34 -18.90 9.55
C ASN A 144 -10.14 -17.60 9.80
N ASP A 145 -11.42 -17.56 9.42
CA ASP A 145 -12.30 -16.39 9.61
C ASP A 145 -11.72 -15.07 9.06
N SER A 146 -11.05 -15.17 7.90
CA SER A 146 -10.29 -14.06 7.29
C SER A 146 -10.71 -13.77 5.85
N LEU A 147 -11.92 -14.16 5.44
CA LEU A 147 -12.42 -13.91 4.08
C LEU A 147 -12.46 -12.42 3.76
N LEU A 148 -12.86 -11.59 4.72
CA LEU A 148 -12.98 -10.13 4.54
C LEU A 148 -11.64 -9.52 4.11
N ASN A 149 -10.51 -10.10 4.50
CA ASN A 149 -9.17 -9.64 4.10
C ASN A 149 -8.89 -9.89 2.60
N LEU A 150 -9.69 -10.73 1.93
CA LEU A 150 -9.59 -10.98 0.49
C LEU A 150 -10.52 -10.11 -0.35
N ILE A 151 -11.41 -9.33 0.28
CA ILE A 151 -12.46 -8.57 -0.39
C ILE A 151 -12.16 -7.08 -0.25
N VAL A 152 -12.09 -6.38 -1.37
CA VAL A 152 -12.01 -4.92 -1.38
C VAL A 152 -13.42 -4.35 -1.42
N THR A 153 -13.86 -3.85 -0.27
CA THR A 153 -15.16 -3.20 -0.15
C THR A 153 -15.10 -1.75 -0.60
N GLU A 154 -16.24 -1.23 -1.04
CA GLU A 154 -16.43 0.21 -1.18
C GLU A 154 -16.29 0.88 0.19
N ALA A 155 -15.39 1.85 0.27
CA ALA A 155 -15.39 2.75 1.42
C ALA A 155 -16.69 3.57 1.38
N ASN A 156 -17.37 3.67 2.53
CA ASN A 156 -18.44 4.65 2.67
C ASN A 156 -17.85 6.04 2.35
N GLU A 157 -18.55 6.85 1.55
CA GLU A 157 -18.11 8.18 1.15
C GLU A 157 -18.02 9.17 2.32
N GLU A 158 -18.36 8.76 3.55
CA GLU A 158 -18.08 9.56 4.72
C GLU A 158 -16.55 9.64 4.89
N PRO A 159 -15.93 10.82 4.74
CA PRO A 159 -14.54 10.98 5.13
C PRO A 159 -14.46 10.51 6.57
N GLU A 160 -13.54 9.58 6.87
CA GLU A 160 -13.23 9.24 8.26
C GLU A 160 -13.11 10.54 9.03
N THR A 161 -14.00 10.73 10.00
CA THR A 161 -14.17 12.00 10.69
C THR A 161 -12.85 12.33 11.39
N GLY A 162 -12.11 13.30 10.84
CA GLY A 162 -10.80 13.69 11.33
C GLY A 162 -9.58 13.18 10.55
N SER A 163 -9.76 12.62 9.35
CA SER A 163 -8.64 12.37 8.43
C SER A 163 -8.01 13.68 7.97
N ILE A 164 -6.68 13.79 8.10
CA ILE A 164 -5.92 14.96 7.66
C ILE A 164 -5.41 14.65 6.26
N THR A 165 -5.87 15.43 5.28
CA THR A 165 -5.31 15.37 3.93
C THR A 165 -4.00 16.13 3.93
N PHE A 166 -2.89 15.43 3.72
CA PHE A 166 -1.57 16.05 3.57
C PHE A 166 -1.31 16.29 2.08
N GLN A 167 -1.15 17.55 1.70
CA GLN A 167 -0.61 17.93 0.40
C GLN A 167 0.89 18.13 0.54
N THR A 168 1.64 17.36 -0.23
CA THR A 168 3.08 17.49 -0.30
C THR A 168 3.48 18.84 -0.89
N GLY A 169 4.50 19.47 -0.33
CA GLY A 169 5.08 20.67 -0.93
C GLY A 169 5.64 20.41 -2.33
N ILE A 170 5.89 21.48 -3.09
CA ILE A 170 6.49 21.36 -4.42
C ILE A 170 7.95 20.95 -4.24
N LYS A 171 8.32 19.80 -4.83
CA LYS A 171 9.71 19.33 -4.85
C LYS A 171 10.61 20.38 -5.54
N MET A 172 11.77 20.64 -4.93
CA MET A 172 12.78 21.51 -5.48
C MET A 172 13.36 20.94 -6.78
N ASP A 173 13.73 21.82 -7.73
CA ASP A 173 14.45 21.39 -8.93
C ASP A 173 15.90 20.98 -8.58
N GLU A 174 16.48 20.13 -9.42
CA GLU A 174 17.80 19.52 -9.17
C GLU A 174 18.91 20.55 -8.97
N LEU A 175 18.93 21.63 -9.75
CA LEU A 175 19.97 22.67 -9.63
C LEU A 175 19.85 23.44 -8.32
N SER A 176 18.63 23.83 -7.95
CA SER A 176 18.37 24.50 -6.68
C SER A 176 18.71 23.60 -5.49
N PHE A 177 18.41 22.30 -5.59
CA PHE A 177 18.72 21.31 -4.55
C PHE A 177 20.23 21.13 -4.37
N ASP A 178 20.98 20.95 -5.46
CA ASP A 178 22.44 20.83 -5.42
C ASP A 178 23.08 22.06 -4.77
N MET A 179 22.63 23.26 -5.15
CA MET A 179 23.08 24.50 -4.52
C MET A 179 22.78 24.53 -3.02
N LEU A 180 21.60 24.08 -2.60
CA LEU A 180 21.25 24.02 -1.17
C LEU A 180 22.20 23.08 -0.41
N ILE A 181 22.49 21.89 -0.96
CA ILE A 181 23.41 20.92 -0.35
C ILE A 181 24.83 21.50 -0.21
N GLU A 182 25.34 22.17 -1.24
CA GLU A 182 26.64 22.85 -1.16
C GLU A 182 26.68 23.90 -0.04
N HIS A 183 25.63 24.71 0.09
CA HIS A 183 25.53 25.71 1.15
C HIS A 183 25.46 25.07 2.55
N ILE A 184 24.74 23.96 2.71
CA ILE A 184 24.68 23.21 3.98
C ILE A 184 26.06 22.68 4.35
N MET A 185 26.76 22.05 3.41
CA MET A 185 28.09 21.48 3.66
C MET A 185 29.15 22.55 3.96
N ALA A 186 29.00 23.76 3.42
CA ALA A 186 29.91 24.88 3.69
C ALA A 186 29.76 25.47 5.10
N LYS A 187 28.68 25.18 5.82
CA LYS A 187 28.44 25.68 7.18
C LYS A 187 29.16 24.81 8.22
N SER A 188 29.89 25.44 9.13
CA SER A 188 30.51 24.78 10.28
C SER A 188 29.62 24.75 11.53
N ASP A 189 28.68 25.68 11.63
CA ASP A 189 27.74 25.76 12.75
C ASP A 189 26.49 24.93 12.45
N ILE A 190 26.10 24.06 13.40
CA ILE A 190 24.99 23.12 13.25
C ILE A 190 23.63 23.85 13.24
N GLN A 191 23.48 24.92 14.03
CA GLN A 191 22.24 25.69 14.08
C GLN A 191 22.00 26.44 12.77
N ASP A 192 23.07 27.00 12.18
CA ASP A 192 23.01 27.62 10.86
C ASP A 192 22.61 26.62 9.77
N LYS A 193 23.13 25.39 9.82
CA LYS A 193 22.72 24.31 8.89
C LYS A 193 21.23 24.01 9.02
N ILE A 194 20.73 23.84 10.24
CA ILE A 194 19.33 23.48 10.49
C ILE A 194 18.41 24.62 10.07
N ALA A 195 18.77 25.86 10.38
CA ALA A 195 18.01 27.03 9.94
C ALA A 195 17.93 27.10 8.41
N LEU A 196 19.02 26.79 7.70
CA LEU A 196 19.05 26.73 6.25
C LEU A 196 18.13 25.62 5.70
N ILE A 197 18.14 24.44 6.32
CA ILE A 197 17.28 23.31 5.92
C ILE A 197 15.80 23.66 6.11
N VAL A 198 15.41 24.06 7.32
CA VAL A 198 14.00 24.32 7.68
C VAL A 198 13.41 25.47 6.85
N SER A 199 14.23 26.43 6.43
CA SER A 199 13.78 27.57 5.62
C SER A 199 13.66 27.29 4.12
N ASN A 200 14.27 26.22 3.60
CA ASN A 200 14.33 25.95 2.15
C ASN A 200 13.71 24.60 1.75
N VAL A 201 13.60 23.64 2.67
CA VAL A 201 13.05 22.32 2.39
C VAL A 201 11.56 22.31 2.74
N HIS A 202 10.72 22.16 1.72
CA HIS A 202 9.26 22.30 1.85
C HIS A 202 8.47 21.05 1.42
N SER A 203 9.11 20.08 0.79
CA SER A 203 8.48 18.81 0.40
C SER A 203 9.09 17.64 1.18
N ILE A 204 8.31 16.56 1.32
CA ILE A 204 8.82 15.33 1.94
C ILE A 204 9.88 14.68 1.04
N GLU A 205 9.74 14.80 -0.28
CA GLU A 205 10.73 14.31 -1.24
C GLU A 205 12.08 15.00 -1.04
N ASP A 206 12.10 16.33 -0.86
CA ASP A 206 13.34 17.07 -0.62
C ASP A 206 13.99 16.67 0.71
N PHE A 207 13.21 16.41 1.77
CA PHE A 207 13.73 15.85 3.02
C PHE A 207 14.34 14.46 2.81
N MET A 208 13.68 13.61 2.03
CA MET A 208 14.16 12.26 1.73
C MET A 208 15.44 12.27 0.91
N ASP A 209 15.55 13.19 -0.05
CA ASP A 209 16.77 13.39 -0.84
C ASP A 209 17.89 13.98 0.03
N LEU A 210 17.57 14.93 0.90
CA LEU A 210 18.52 15.54 1.83
C LEU A 210 19.13 14.52 2.79
N PHE A 211 18.34 13.59 3.33
CA PHE A 211 18.84 12.50 4.18
C PHE A 211 19.73 11.49 3.44
N GLN A 212 19.73 11.52 2.11
CA GLN A 212 20.56 10.69 1.25
C GLN A 212 21.76 11.44 0.68
N ALA A 213 21.85 12.75 0.91
CA ALA A 213 22.90 13.62 0.37
C ALA A 213 24.16 13.68 1.24
N ASP A 214 24.27 12.84 2.29
CA ASP A 214 25.42 12.77 3.19
C ASP A 214 25.88 14.13 3.74
N CYS A 215 24.91 15.03 4.01
CA CYS A 215 25.19 16.39 4.48
C CYS A 215 24.96 16.59 6.00
N LEU A 216 24.40 15.59 6.68
CA LEU A 216 24.08 15.58 8.10
C LEU A 216 24.60 14.31 8.78
N TYR A 217 25.07 14.44 10.02
CA TYR A 217 25.67 13.34 10.76
C TYR A 217 25.32 13.37 12.25
N SER A 218 25.14 12.19 12.85
CA SER A 218 25.06 12.02 14.31
C SER A 218 24.06 12.97 15.00
N ASP A 219 24.56 13.90 15.83
CA ASP A 219 23.73 14.83 16.62
C ASP A 219 23.02 15.89 15.76
N GLU A 220 23.46 16.12 14.52
CA GLU A 220 22.81 17.07 13.60
C GLU A 220 21.39 16.62 13.26
N PHE A 221 21.15 15.30 13.13
CA PHE A 221 19.80 14.76 12.93
C PHE A 221 18.89 15.06 14.11
N LYS A 222 19.39 14.91 15.34
CA LYS A 222 18.60 15.16 16.55
C LYS A 222 18.14 16.62 16.61
N LEU A 223 19.05 17.55 16.32
CA LEU A 223 18.74 18.97 16.33
C LEU A 223 17.82 19.36 15.18
N LEU A 224 17.97 18.75 14.00
CA LEU A 224 17.02 18.93 12.90
C LEU A 224 15.61 18.46 13.28
N PHE A 225 15.47 17.25 13.83
CA PHE A 225 14.16 16.74 14.24
C PHE A 225 13.52 17.56 15.37
N ASP A 226 14.33 18.17 16.25
CA ASP A 226 13.83 19.06 17.29
C ASP A 226 13.26 20.38 16.71
N ALA A 227 13.81 20.84 15.58
CA ALA A 227 13.31 22.01 14.85
C ALA A 227 12.03 21.73 14.05
N LEU A 228 11.66 20.47 13.86
CA LEU A 228 10.43 20.07 13.17
C LEU A 228 9.22 20.07 14.10
N GLY A 229 8.06 20.44 13.55
CA GLY A 229 6.78 20.35 14.23
C GLY A 229 6.25 18.91 14.31
N ASP A 230 5.18 18.73 15.08
CA ASP A 230 4.58 17.40 15.30
C ASP A 230 4.01 16.79 14.02
N MET A 231 3.57 17.63 13.07
CA MET A 231 3.03 17.19 11.78
C MET A 231 4.14 16.64 10.87
N GLU A 232 5.24 17.38 10.73
CA GLU A 232 6.42 16.99 9.96
C GLU A 232 7.02 15.70 10.52
N LEU A 233 7.14 15.62 11.86
CA LEU A 233 7.56 14.40 12.53
C LEU A 233 6.60 13.24 12.27
N ALA A 234 5.28 13.45 12.26
CA ALA A 234 4.33 12.40 11.95
C ALA A 234 4.46 11.90 10.51
N ILE A 235 4.68 12.79 9.55
CA ILE A 235 4.88 12.43 8.14
C ILE A 235 6.15 11.58 7.97
N LEU A 236 7.27 11.99 8.58
CA LEU A 236 8.50 11.19 8.61
C LEU A 236 8.26 9.83 9.27
N GLY A 237 7.49 9.80 10.35
CA GLY A 237 7.11 8.57 11.04
C GLY A 237 6.35 7.60 10.14
N LYS A 238 5.46 8.09 9.27
CA LYS A 238 4.79 7.23 8.27
C LYS A 238 5.74 6.61 7.26
N VAL A 239 6.86 7.26 6.96
CA VAL A 239 7.91 6.69 6.10
C VAL A 239 8.72 5.65 6.86
N VAL A 240 9.07 5.90 8.11
CA VAL A 240 9.90 5.01 8.94
C VAL A 240 9.15 3.76 9.40
N PHE A 241 7.88 3.90 9.76
CA PHE A 241 7.02 2.85 10.32
C PHE A 241 5.97 2.37 9.32
N PHE A 242 6.32 2.41 8.03
CA PHE A 242 5.41 2.05 6.95
C PHE A 242 4.79 0.66 7.13
N ASP A 243 5.60 -0.34 7.52
CA ASP A 243 5.12 -1.70 7.72
C ASP A 243 4.26 -1.82 8.99
N GLU A 244 4.67 -1.23 10.11
CA GLU A 244 3.92 -1.29 11.38
C GLU A 244 2.55 -0.60 11.31
N LEU A 245 2.43 0.46 10.51
CA LEU A 245 1.17 1.16 10.30
C LEU A 245 0.15 0.33 9.52
N ARG A 246 0.59 -0.69 8.76
CA ARG A 246 -0.30 -1.60 8.02
C ARG A 246 -0.94 -2.66 8.92
N ASP A 247 -0.22 -3.10 9.95
CA ASP A 247 -0.65 -4.19 10.84
C ASP A 247 -1.40 -3.69 12.09
N GLU A 248 -1.75 -2.40 12.17
CA GLU A 248 -2.47 -1.76 13.30
C GLU A 248 -1.79 -1.92 14.69
N HIS A 249 -0.49 -2.19 14.71
CA HIS A 249 0.27 -2.50 15.93
C HIS A 249 1.35 -1.45 16.26
N LEU A 250 1.25 -0.24 15.71
CA LEU A 250 2.22 0.81 16.04
C LEU A 250 2.04 1.26 17.50
N ASP A 251 3.05 0.98 18.32
CA ASP A 251 3.20 1.53 19.66
C ASP A 251 4.58 2.19 19.76
N LEU A 252 4.60 3.52 19.72
CA LEU A 252 5.84 4.30 19.82
C LEU A 252 6.54 4.16 21.18
N PHE A 253 5.81 3.71 22.22
CA PHE A 253 6.34 3.43 23.55
C PHE A 253 7.02 2.06 23.63
N SER A 254 6.84 1.21 22.62
CA SER A 254 7.32 -0.16 22.67
C SER A 254 8.85 -0.22 22.67
N SER A 255 9.40 -0.95 23.66
CA SER A 255 10.84 -1.20 23.72
C SER A 255 11.39 -1.98 22.53
N SER A 256 10.52 -2.65 21.75
CA SER A 256 10.86 -3.33 20.50
C SER A 256 11.39 -2.40 19.43
N LEU A 257 10.93 -1.14 19.38
CA LEU A 257 11.43 -0.15 18.41
C LEU A 257 12.93 0.13 18.59
N SER A 258 13.44 0.06 19.82
CA SER A 258 14.88 0.23 20.10
C SER A 258 15.74 -0.94 19.63
N LYS A 259 15.13 -2.08 19.31
CA LYS A 259 15.78 -3.29 18.81
C LYS A 259 15.64 -3.46 17.29
N LYS A 260 14.84 -2.62 16.62
CA LYS A 260 14.66 -2.67 15.17
C LYS A 260 15.95 -2.19 14.51
N GLN A 261 16.42 -2.98 13.54
CA GLN A 261 17.53 -2.57 12.68
C GLN A 261 16.95 -1.79 11.50
N PHE A 262 17.42 -0.56 11.32
CA PHE A 262 17.06 0.26 10.17
C PHE A 262 18.19 0.25 9.16
N ASP A 263 17.84 0.30 7.87
CA ASP A 263 18.80 0.29 6.78
C ASP A 263 19.52 1.64 6.63
N LYS A 264 18.87 2.74 7.02
CA LYS A 264 19.41 4.10 6.91
C LYS A 264 19.67 4.73 8.28
N GLU A 265 20.77 5.47 8.43
CA GLU A 265 21.15 6.11 9.70
C GLU A 265 20.06 7.04 10.22
N TRP A 266 19.53 7.92 9.36
CA TRP A 266 18.53 8.90 9.75
C TRP A 266 17.26 8.27 10.36
N GLN A 267 16.87 7.07 9.91
CA GLN A 267 15.72 6.34 10.47
C GLN A 267 16.01 5.89 11.91
N SER A 268 17.21 5.37 12.16
CA SER A 268 17.66 5.02 13.51
C SER A 268 17.70 6.24 14.43
N GLN A 269 18.20 7.37 13.92
CA GLN A 269 18.25 8.63 14.67
C GLN A 269 16.85 9.18 14.94
N TYR A 270 15.94 9.10 13.97
CA TYR A 270 14.54 9.50 14.13
C TYR A 270 13.86 8.68 15.21
N CYS A 271 14.01 7.35 15.21
CA CYS A 271 13.42 6.50 16.25
C CYS A 271 13.98 6.83 17.64
N ARG A 272 15.29 7.04 17.75
CA ARG A 272 15.92 7.47 19.01
C ARG A 272 15.42 8.83 19.46
N PHE A 273 15.21 9.76 18.54
CA PHE A 273 14.65 11.08 18.84
C PHE A 273 13.22 10.96 19.39
N ILE A 274 12.33 10.26 18.67
CA ILE A 274 10.94 10.05 19.08
C ILE A 274 10.87 9.39 20.46
N GLN A 275 11.66 8.36 20.73
CA GLN A 275 11.66 7.66 22.02
C GLN A 275 12.11 8.53 23.21
N ASN A 276 12.85 9.61 22.95
CA ASN A 276 13.29 10.56 23.97
C ASN A 276 12.30 11.71 24.19
N LEU A 277 11.25 11.83 23.37
CA LEU A 277 10.20 12.81 23.57
C LEU A 277 9.38 12.49 24.82
N ASN A 278 8.75 13.52 25.37
CA ASN A 278 7.77 13.32 26.43
C ASN A 278 6.57 12.51 25.91
N LYS A 279 5.89 11.82 26.84
CA LYS A 279 4.81 10.88 26.48
C LYS A 279 3.63 11.55 25.77
N ASP A 280 3.34 12.80 26.13
CA ASP A 280 2.20 13.52 25.56
C ASP A 280 2.45 13.90 24.09
N ARG A 281 3.63 14.45 23.78
CA ARG A 281 4.04 14.78 22.41
C ARG A 281 4.14 13.53 21.55
N MET A 282 4.65 12.42 22.10
CA MET A 282 4.71 11.15 21.37
C MET A 282 3.32 10.64 20.98
N LYS A 283 2.34 10.67 21.89
CA LYS A 283 0.93 10.32 21.59
C LYS A 283 0.31 11.24 20.55
N THR A 284 0.60 12.53 20.61
CA THR A 284 0.13 13.49 19.60
C THR A 284 0.64 13.11 18.22
N ILE A 285 1.95 12.85 18.09
CA ILE A 285 2.56 12.47 16.81
C ILE A 285 2.00 11.13 16.34
N GLU A 286 1.89 10.11 17.20
CA GLU A 286 1.28 8.81 16.87
C GLU A 286 -0.16 8.97 16.35
N GLY A 287 -0.98 9.78 17.03
CA GLY A 287 -2.34 10.09 16.61
C GLY A 287 -2.39 10.82 15.26
N LEU A 288 -1.42 11.68 14.96
CA LEU A 288 -1.29 12.32 13.65
C LEU A 288 -0.90 11.31 12.57
N MET A 289 0.05 10.39 12.84
CA MET A 289 0.45 9.35 11.88
C MET A 289 -0.74 8.49 11.41
N LEU A 290 -1.64 8.17 12.35
CA LEU A 290 -2.85 7.40 12.08
C LEU A 290 -3.92 8.20 11.31
N LYS A 291 -3.99 9.52 11.50
CA LYS A 291 -5.00 10.39 10.85
C LYS A 291 -4.60 10.89 9.46
N ILE A 292 -3.30 10.97 9.16
CA ILE A 292 -2.83 11.45 7.86
C ILE A 292 -3.20 10.41 6.80
N SER A 293 -4.03 10.77 5.83
CA SER A 293 -4.27 9.98 4.63
C SER A 293 -3.33 10.46 3.53
N ASN A 294 -2.54 9.55 2.93
CA ASN A 294 -1.68 9.90 1.81
C ASN A 294 -2.58 10.07 0.58
N GLN A 295 -2.84 11.32 0.16
CA GLN A 295 -3.29 11.60 -1.19
C GLN A 295 -2.07 12.02 -2.01
N THR A 296 -1.67 11.17 -2.94
CA THR A 296 -0.84 11.59 -4.06
C THR A 296 -1.81 12.05 -5.14
N GLU A 297 -1.81 13.34 -5.47
CA GLU A 297 -2.64 13.92 -6.53
C GLU A 297 -2.35 13.22 -7.88
N TRP A 298 -3.40 13.02 -8.70
CA TRP A 298 -3.34 12.44 -10.05
C TRP A 298 -3.52 13.51 -11.12
#